data_AF-A0A949L7B4-F1
#
_entry.id   AF-A0A949L7B4-F1
#
_cell.length_a   1.000
_cell.length_b   1.000
_cell.length_c   1.000
_cell.angle_alpha   90.00
_cell.angle_beta   90.00
_cell.angle_gamma   90.00
#
_symmetry.space_group_name_H-M   'P 1'
#
loop_
_entity.id
_entity.type
_entity.pdbx_description
1 polymer ?
#
loop_
_entity_poly.entity_id
_entity_poly.type
_entity_poly.pdbx_seq_one_letter_code
_entity_poly.pdbx_strand_id
1 'polypeptide(L)' 'MDTQDTTTQLREVAIELGDCCSCQGCIELNPDVFAWDEVLDMPFVSRPEVTEEEVQDIMNCCPEGCIVFVDE' A
#
# COMPACT_ATOMS: atom_id res chain seq x y z
N MET A 1 8.22 29.56 1.04
CA MET A 1 9.31 28.75 0.48
C MET A 1 9.60 27.81 1.63
N ASP A 2 9.02 26.61 1.70
CA ASP A 2 8.99 25.57 0.68
C ASP A 2 7.68 24.75 0.76
N THR A 3 6.79 24.89 -0.22
CA THR A 3 5.75 23.89 -0.49
C THR A 3 6.45 22.70 -1.13
N GLN A 4 6.88 21.74 -0.31
CA GLN A 4 7.37 20.47 -0.79
C GLN A 4 6.20 19.74 -1.43
N ASP A 5 6.26 19.64 -2.75
CA ASP A 5 5.36 18.87 -3.61
C ASP A 5 5.67 17.38 -3.38
N THR A 6 5.20 16.82 -2.25
CA THR A 6 5.37 15.40 -1.94
C THR A 6 4.37 14.51 -2.69
N THR A 7 3.36 15.12 -3.31
CA THR A 7 2.29 14.42 -4.04
C THR A 7 2.77 13.71 -5.32
N THR A 8 3.91 14.11 -5.87
CA THR A 8 4.42 13.58 -7.16
C THR A 8 5.63 12.65 -7.02
N GLN A 9 6.13 12.39 -5.80
CA GLN A 9 7.29 11.51 -5.61
C GLN A 9 6.85 10.05 -5.50
N LEU A 10 7.41 9.20 -6.36
CA LEU A 10 7.24 7.75 -6.28
C LEU A 10 8.08 7.21 -5.13
N ARG A 11 7.46 6.36 -4.30
CA ARG A 11 8.07 5.67 -3.16
C ARG A 11 7.74 4.19 -3.23
N GLU A 12 8.63 3.38 -2.69
CA GLU A 12 8.41 1.94 -2.62
C GLU A 12 7.44 1.62 -1.47
N VAL A 13 6.42 0.80 -1.73
CA VAL A 13 5.44 0.35 -0.73
C VAL A 13 5.58 -1.14 -0.46
N ALA A 14 5.37 -1.53 0.79
CA ALA A 14 5.32 -2.92 1.23
C ALA A 14 4.08 -3.19 2.07
N ILE A 15 3.73 -4.47 2.19
CA ILE A 15 2.70 -4.95 3.12
C ILE A 15 3.40 -5.71 4.25
N GLU A 16 3.24 -5.24 5.47
CA GLU A 16 3.60 -5.95 6.69
C GLU A 16 2.56 -7.04 6.97
N LEU A 17 2.89 -8.28 6.61
CA LEU A 17 1.97 -9.42 6.68
C LEU A 17 1.80 -9.97 8.11
N GLY A 18 2.62 -9.56 9.07
CA GLY A 18 2.61 -10.10 10.44
C GLY A 18 1.27 -9.92 11.17
N ASP A 19 0.63 -8.76 10.98
CA ASP A 19 -0.65 -8.40 11.61
C ASP A 19 -1.80 -8.31 10.59
N CYS A 20 -1.58 -8.70 9.33
CA CYS A 20 -2.58 -8.58 8.29
C CYS A 20 -3.79 -9.51 8.55
N CYS A 21 -4.98 -8.92 8.63
CA CYS A 21 -6.24 -9.66 8.86
C CYS A 21 -6.95 -10.11 7.58
N SER A 22 -6.28 -10.04 6.42
CA SER A 22 -6.85 -10.49 5.13
C SER A 22 -8.18 -9.81 4.78
N CYS A 23 -8.34 -8.54 5.13
CA CYS A 23 -9.59 -7.79 4.88
C CYS A 23 -9.86 -7.48 3.40
N GLN A 24 -8.89 -7.73 2.51
CA GLN A 24 -8.94 -7.51 1.05
C GLN A 24 -9.15 -6.05 0.60
N GLY A 25 -9.33 -5.10 1.52
CA GLY A 25 -9.55 -3.69 1.18
C GLY A 25 -8.43 -3.08 0.33
N CYS A 26 -7.18 -3.53 0.48
CA CYS A 26 -6.06 -3.03 -0.32
C CYS A 26 -6.21 -3.30 -1.82
N ILE A 27 -6.79 -4.44 -2.18
CA ILE A 27 -7.01 -4.81 -3.58
C ILE A 27 -8.28 -4.13 -4.11
N GLU A 28 -9.30 -3.95 -3.25
CA GLU A 28 -10.53 -3.28 -3.67
C GLU A 28 -10.32 -1.79 -3.96
N LEU A 29 -9.49 -1.11 -3.17
CA LEU A 29 -9.21 0.32 -3.32
C LEU A 29 -8.11 0.58 -4.37
N ASN A 30 -7.07 -0.25 -4.42
CA ASN A 30 -5.92 -0.06 -5.31
C ASN A 30 -5.52 -1.38 -6.00
N PRO A 31 -6.35 -1.92 -6.92
CA PRO A 31 -6.08 -3.18 -7.61
C PRO A 31 -4.85 -3.12 -8.54
N ASP A 32 -4.43 -1.91 -8.94
CA ASP A 32 -3.23 -1.69 -9.76
C ASP A 32 -1.92 -1.71 -8.94
N VAL A 33 -2.02 -1.70 -7.61
CA VAL A 33 -0.88 -1.68 -6.67
C VAL A 33 -0.80 -2.98 -5.88
N PHE A 34 -1.94 -3.47 -5.42
CA PHE A 34 -2.05 -4.66 -4.59
C PHE A 34 -2.85 -5.74 -5.31
N ALA A 35 -2.37 -6.96 -5.20
CA ALA A 35 -3.02 -8.14 -5.74
C ALA A 35 -3.15 -9.23 -4.67
N TRP A 36 -4.03 -10.20 -4.90
CA TRP A 36 -4.21 -11.36 -4.03
C TRP A 36 -3.46 -12.56 -4.58
N ASP A 37 -2.65 -13.20 -3.74
CA ASP A 37 -2.11 -14.51 -4.04
C ASP A 37 -3.10 -15.58 -3.57
N GLU A 38 -3.80 -16.23 -4.50
CA GLU A 38 -4.76 -17.30 -4.18
C GLU A 38 -4.11 -18.57 -3.61
N VAL A 39 -2.80 -18.76 -3.84
CA VAL A 39 -2.07 -19.95 -3.35
C VAL A 39 -1.65 -19.75 -1.90
N LEU A 40 -1.17 -18.54 -1.58
CA LEU A 40 -0.73 -18.17 -0.24
C LEU A 40 -1.86 -17.61 0.63
N ASP A 41 -3.00 -17.28 0.02
CA ASP A 41 -4.14 -16.61 0.62
C ASP A 41 -3.74 -15.32 1.36
N MET A 42 -2.84 -14.56 0.71
CA MET A 42 -2.25 -13.34 1.26
C MET A 42 -2.17 -12.24 0.19
N PRO A 43 -2.28 -10.96 0.59
CA PRO A 43 -2.07 -9.86 -0.34
C PRO A 43 -0.58 -9.69 -0.64
N PHE A 44 -0.27 -9.22 -1.85
CA PHE A 44 1.10 -8.86 -2.24
C PHE A 44 1.10 -7.58 -3.06
N VAL A 45 2.27 -6.93 -3.11
CA VAL A 45 2.47 -5.71 -3.90
C VAL A 45 2.80 -6.11 -5.34
N SER A 46 1.90 -5.78 -6.28
CA SER A 46 2.11 -6.01 -7.70
C SER A 46 2.89 -4.88 -8.36
N ARG A 47 2.69 -3.63 -7.88
CA ARG A 47 3.46 -2.45 -8.27
C ARG A 47 4.05 -1.77 -7.03
N PRO A 48 5.37 -1.88 -6.80
CA PRO A 48 6.01 -1.34 -5.60
C PRO A 48 6.14 0.18 -5.61
N GLU A 49 6.32 0.81 -6.79
CA GLU A 49 6.50 2.25 -6.90
C GLU A 49 5.15 2.96 -7.02
N VAL A 50 4.79 3.75 -6.01
CA VAL A 50 3.51 4.48 -5.90
C VAL A 50 3.71 5.90 -5.42
N THR A 51 2.81 6.81 -5.74
CA THR A 51 2.80 8.13 -5.09
C THR A 51 2.14 8.05 -3.72
N GLU A 52 2.43 9.01 -2.86
CA GLU A 52 1.80 9.08 -1.54
C GLU A 52 0.27 9.17 -1.64
N GLU A 53 -0.25 9.97 -2.58
CA GLU A 53 -1.68 10.13 -2.83
C GLU A 53 -2.36 8.83 -3.26
N GLU A 54 -1.70 8.02 -4.10
CA GLU A 54 -2.27 6.75 -4.58
C GLU A 54 -2.61 5.79 -3.43
N VAL A 55 -1.75 5.73 -2.42
CA VAL A 55 -1.86 4.75 -1.31
C VAL A 55 -2.34 5.36 0.01
N GLN A 56 -2.50 6.69 0.08
CA GLN A 56 -2.93 7.39 1.30
C GLN A 56 -4.32 6.93 1.76
N ASP A 57 -5.26 6.78 0.84
CA ASP A 57 -6.63 6.35 1.18
C ASP A 57 -6.64 4.95 1.80
N ILE A 58 -5.92 4.00 1.20
CA ILE A 58 -5.87 2.65 1.75
C ILE A 58 -5.08 2.57 3.06
N MET A 59 -4.00 3.34 3.21
CA MET A 59 -3.29 3.44 4.49
C MET A 59 -4.21 3.92 5.62
N ASN A 60 -5.14 4.84 5.33
CA ASN A 60 -6.14 5.30 6.28
C ASN A 60 -7.28 4.30 6.52
N CYS A 61 -7.61 3.47 5.53
CA CYS A 61 -8.69 2.47 5.64
C CYS A 61 -8.23 1.12 6.19
N CYS A 62 -6.92 0.82 6.16
CA CYS A 62 -6.39 -0.46 6.63
C CYS A 62 -6.55 -0.56 8.16
N PRO A 63 -7.32 -1.52 8.68
CA PRO A 63 -7.63 -1.59 10.12
C PRO A 63 -6.39 -1.82 10.99
N GLU A 64 -5.42 -2.56 10.45
CA GLU A 64 -4.18 -2.94 11.14
C GLU A 64 -2.98 -2.09 10.66
N GLY A 65 -3.19 -1.16 9.72
CA GLY A 65 -2.12 -0.30 9.20
C GLY A 65 -0.99 -1.06 8.51
N CYS A 66 -1.27 -2.17 7.83
CA CYS A 66 -0.24 -3.06 7.26
C CYS A 66 0.55 -2.45 6.09
N ILE A 67 0.10 -1.35 5.50
CA ILE A 67 0.71 -0.77 4.29
C ILE A 67 1.70 0.30 4.74
N VAL A 68 2.96 0.10 4.39
CA VAL A 68 4.07 0.96 4.83
C VAL A 68 4.93 1.35 3.63
N PHE A 69 5.54 2.54 3.68
CA PHE A 69 6.60 2.87 2.76
C PHE A 69 7.92 2.24 3.19
N VAL A 70 8.66 1.73 2.21
CA VAL A 70 10.02 1.24 2.36
C VAL A 70 10.94 2.42 2.10
N ASP A 71 11.18 3.24 3.12
CA ASP A 71 12.24 4.25 3.11
C ASP A 71 13.31 3.84 4.12
N GLU A 72 14.58 3.96 3.72
CA GLU A 72 15.76 3.59 4.52
C GLU A 72 15.91 4.37 5.83
#